data_AF-A0A939G979-F1
#
_entry.id   AF-A0A939G979-F1
#
_cell.length_a   1.000
_cell.length_b   1.000
_cell.length_c   1.000
_cell.angle_alpha   90.00
_cell.angle_beta   90.00
_cell.angle_gamma   90.00
#
_symmetry.space_group_name_H-M   'P 1'
#
loop_
_entity.id
_entity.type
_entity.pdbx_description
1 polymer ?
#
loop_
_entity_poly.entity_id
_entity_poly.type
_entity_poly.pdbx_seq_one_letter_code
_entity_poly.pdbx_strand_id
1 'polypeptide(L)'
;MAQEEQHLANAPLVKERVAAPPTRSLAESIQQLTKYGGFDFIKTVVDGTENMDPTKKARKNIFLSEEDNKADRKQLKKRLRDFAQLLAAHDNVADMVAEAQEKATSASQTLKKNVASALTHTEELEASYRSLSLFFENTEAEKVKNLVLFDAGNDMTTDADGFSNPTGIYEQIAKELRDNYDKMDLSENYSLLVLPGWLKKNVIVDKWAALAHQNKVMLLTDYRHLDDPDSVEATFERDKLSGADAHKANVMMPCNWIVGREAYTELGQEEHLYVSPAMALAGMLWGGHIAQPSAGVQHGKLKMASGVRFSMRKGEIAQLEDKGLIPMVYEYGRVIPFSAKTLFNGDNVGLQTYSVVRVFDWIGKVFQDFLNRRTFENIDNKMIEEIKGQVASFLSQIRGPGKIIEDFSNLDIRRHPDKPTHVIVNVKLRPFFPAKVFEINLTGTKGQWDSDLKQ
;
A
#
# COMPACT_ATOMS: atom_id res chain seq x y z
N MET A 1 14.64 -37.42 -19.49
CA MET A 1 13.39 -36.97 -18.84
C MET A 1 12.27 -38.02 -18.87
N ALA A 2 12.21 -38.97 -19.81
CA ALA A 2 11.17 -40.03 -19.81
C ALA A 2 11.61 -41.40 -19.22
N GLN A 3 12.88 -41.57 -18.83
CA GLN A 3 13.40 -42.84 -18.26
C GLN A 3 13.68 -42.79 -16.75
N GLU A 4 13.74 -41.62 -16.12
CA GLU A 4 13.87 -41.50 -14.66
C GLU A 4 12.52 -41.56 -13.93
N GLU A 5 11.40 -41.27 -14.61
CA GLU A 5 10.06 -41.40 -14.03
C GLU A 5 9.58 -42.86 -13.91
N GLN A 6 10.19 -43.81 -14.62
CA GLN A 6 9.81 -45.23 -14.53
C GLN A 6 10.49 -45.99 -13.38
N HIS A 7 11.56 -45.44 -12.78
CA HIS A 7 12.26 -46.11 -11.67
C HIS A 7 11.70 -45.78 -10.28
N LEU A 8 10.91 -44.72 -10.13
CA LEU A 8 10.22 -44.38 -8.87
C LEU A 8 8.85 -45.08 -8.71
N ALA A 9 8.33 -45.70 -9.77
CA ALA A 9 7.04 -46.41 -9.74
C ALA A 9 7.10 -47.83 -9.13
N ASN A 10 8.29 -48.37 -8.86
CA ASN A 10 8.51 -49.75 -8.40
C ASN A 10 9.22 -49.86 -7.04
N ALA A 11 9.28 -48.79 -6.24
CA ALA A 11 9.64 -48.92 -4.84
C ALA A 11 8.47 -49.60 -4.08
N PRO A 12 8.67 -50.74 -3.39
CA PRO A 12 7.60 -51.36 -2.63
C PRO A 12 7.10 -50.36 -1.60
N LEU A 13 5.82 -49.98 -1.71
CA LEU A 13 5.08 -49.27 -0.68
C LEU A 13 5.39 -49.97 0.65
N VAL A 14 6.08 -49.27 1.54
CA VAL A 14 6.31 -49.74 2.90
C VAL A 14 4.94 -49.92 3.50
N LYS A 15 4.46 -51.16 3.50
CA LYS A 15 3.20 -51.55 4.12
C LYS A 15 3.26 -51.01 5.54
N GLU A 16 2.30 -50.15 5.86
CA GLU A 16 2.01 -49.71 7.21
C GLU A 16 2.15 -50.94 8.11
N ARG A 17 3.02 -50.89 9.13
CA ARG A 17 3.15 -51.98 10.11
C ARG A 17 1.74 -52.26 10.60
N VAL A 18 1.14 -53.34 10.11
CA VAL A 18 -0.14 -53.85 10.60
C VAL A 18 0.15 -54.24 12.03
N ALA A 19 -0.22 -53.37 12.97
CA ALA A 19 -0.25 -53.72 14.38
C ALA A 19 -1.01 -55.04 14.48
N ALA A 20 -0.44 -56.01 15.18
CA ALA A 20 -1.05 -57.32 15.38
C ALA A 20 -2.54 -57.14 15.77
N PRO A 21 -3.46 -57.99 15.26
CA PRO A 21 -4.86 -57.90 15.62
C PRO A 21 -4.97 -57.86 17.15
N PRO A 22 -5.77 -56.96 17.74
CA PRO A 22 -5.86 -56.83 19.18
C PRO A 22 -6.24 -58.19 19.75
N THR A 23 -5.38 -58.74 20.61
CA THR A 23 -5.52 -60.08 21.18
C THR A 23 -6.74 -60.23 22.10
N ARG A 24 -7.51 -59.15 22.32
CA ARG A 24 -8.70 -59.08 23.19
C ARG A 24 -9.74 -58.14 22.60
N SER A 25 -11.02 -58.41 22.85
CA SER A 25 -12.10 -57.51 22.44
C SER A 25 -12.04 -56.19 23.23
N LEU A 26 -12.61 -55.10 22.69
CA LEU A 26 -12.69 -53.81 23.39
C LEU A 26 -13.42 -53.95 24.74
N ALA A 27 -14.44 -54.81 24.79
CA ALA A 27 -15.19 -55.10 26.01
C ALA A 27 -14.34 -55.82 27.08
N GLU A 28 -13.51 -56.77 26.67
CA GLU A 28 -12.57 -57.48 27.57
C GLU A 28 -11.44 -56.56 28.06
N SER A 29 -10.95 -55.66 27.21
CA SER A 29 -9.91 -54.70 27.57
C SER A 29 -10.42 -53.67 28.57
N ILE A 30 -11.68 -53.25 28.44
CA ILE A 30 -12.35 -52.33 29.38
C ILE A 30 -12.60 -52.99 30.73
N GLN A 31 -12.88 -54.30 30.77
CA GLN A 31 -13.04 -55.02 32.04
C GLN A 31 -11.76 -55.02 32.90
N GLN A 32 -10.57 -54.92 32.29
CA GLN A 32 -9.31 -54.82 33.03
C GLN A 32 -9.09 -53.43 33.63
N LEU A 33 -9.67 -52.40 33.01
CA LEU A 33 -9.63 -51.03 33.49
C LEU A 33 -10.61 -50.76 34.63
N THR A 34 -11.51 -51.71 34.95
CA THR A 34 -12.49 -51.58 36.05
C THR A 34 -11.83 -51.24 37.40
N LYS A 35 -10.62 -51.74 37.65
CA LYS A 35 -9.85 -51.42 38.87
C LYS A 35 -9.38 -49.96 38.96
N TYR A 36 -9.37 -49.24 37.84
CA TYR A 36 -8.90 -47.86 37.70
C TYR A 36 -10.02 -46.88 37.32
N GLY A 37 -11.29 -47.27 37.47
CA GLY A 37 -12.45 -46.44 37.11
C GLY A 37 -13.09 -46.76 35.75
N GLY A 38 -12.63 -47.81 35.06
CA GLY A 38 -13.25 -48.33 33.84
C GLY A 38 -13.19 -47.36 32.66
N PHE A 39 -14.19 -47.41 31.79
CA PHE A 39 -14.23 -46.55 30.60
C PHE A 39 -14.54 -45.08 30.93
N ASP A 40 -15.16 -44.80 32.08
CA ASP A 40 -15.46 -43.43 32.52
C ASP A 40 -14.20 -42.65 32.91
N PHE A 41 -13.14 -43.34 33.36
CA PHE A 41 -11.82 -42.74 33.52
C PHE A 41 -11.22 -42.30 32.18
N ILE A 42 -11.36 -43.10 31.12
CA ILE A 42 -10.86 -42.72 29.79
C ILE A 42 -11.65 -41.54 29.20
N LYS A 43 -12.97 -41.49 29.43
CA LYS A 43 -13.84 -40.37 29.04
C LYS A 43 -13.39 -39.03 29.61
N THR A 44 -12.90 -39.04 30.84
CA THR A 44 -12.49 -37.82 31.56
C THR A 44 -11.07 -37.39 31.24
N VAL A 45 -10.22 -38.30 30.76
CA VAL A 45 -8.80 -38.04 30.48
C VAL A 45 -8.54 -37.74 29.00
N VAL A 46 -9.30 -38.36 28.09
CA VAL A 46 -9.09 -38.19 26.64
C VAL A 46 -10.37 -37.68 25.97
N ASP A 47 -10.37 -36.39 25.65
CA ASP A 47 -11.46 -35.71 24.95
C ASP A 47 -11.87 -36.42 23.66
N GLY A 48 -13.18 -36.66 23.50
CA GLY A 48 -13.79 -37.31 22.34
C GLY A 48 -13.99 -38.82 22.48
N THR A 49 -13.44 -39.45 23.53
CA THR A 49 -13.67 -40.88 23.80
C THR A 49 -15.09 -41.20 24.24
N GLU A 50 -15.90 -40.21 24.63
CA GLU A 50 -17.34 -40.37 24.89
C GLU A 50 -18.09 -40.96 23.70
N ASN A 51 -17.67 -40.61 22.48
CA ASN A 51 -18.28 -41.11 21.25
C ASN A 51 -17.94 -42.59 20.99
N MET A 52 -16.99 -43.16 21.75
CA MET A 52 -16.57 -44.56 21.66
C MET A 52 -17.09 -45.43 22.82
N ASP A 53 -18.02 -44.90 23.62
CA ASP A 53 -18.61 -45.60 24.77
C ASP A 53 -19.30 -46.92 24.37
N PRO A 54 -18.89 -48.08 24.93
CA PRO A 54 -19.50 -49.37 24.63
C PRO A 54 -20.97 -49.48 25.06
N THR A 55 -21.40 -48.69 26.05
CA THR A 55 -22.77 -48.69 26.57
C THR A 55 -23.74 -47.96 25.64
N LYS A 56 -23.25 -47.00 24.85
CA LYS A 56 -24.03 -46.18 23.91
C LYS A 56 -23.82 -46.62 22.45
N LYS A 57 -24.28 -47.82 22.12
CA LYS A 57 -24.11 -48.47 20.79
C LYS A 57 -24.54 -47.61 19.59
N ALA A 58 -25.64 -46.87 19.71
CA ALA A 58 -26.13 -46.00 18.64
C ALA A 58 -25.18 -44.83 18.34
N ARG A 59 -24.74 -44.10 19.37
CA ARG A 59 -23.79 -42.97 19.26
C ARG A 59 -22.43 -43.44 18.73
N LYS A 60 -21.97 -44.60 19.17
CA LYS A 60 -20.74 -45.22 18.66
C LYS A 60 -20.84 -45.60 17.18
N ASN A 61 -21.96 -46.20 16.76
CA ASN A 61 -22.15 -46.55 15.36
C ASN A 61 -22.19 -45.30 14.48
N ILE A 62 -22.97 -44.29 14.85
CA ILE A 62 -23.05 -42.98 14.18
C ILE A 62 -21.66 -42.36 14.03
N PHE A 63 -20.88 -42.30 15.13
CA PHE A 63 -19.53 -41.75 15.11
C PHE A 63 -18.55 -42.54 14.23
N LEU A 64 -18.74 -43.85 14.09
CA LEU A 64 -17.90 -44.73 13.26
C LEU A 64 -18.31 -44.75 11.78
N SER A 65 -19.59 -44.57 11.47
CA SER A 65 -20.12 -44.71 10.11
C SER A 65 -20.26 -43.40 9.35
N GLU A 66 -20.51 -42.27 10.01
CA GLU A 66 -20.77 -41.01 9.31
C GLU A 66 -19.49 -40.33 8.78
N GLU A 67 -19.60 -39.71 7.61
CA GLU A 67 -18.49 -38.97 6.96
C GLU A 67 -18.10 -37.72 7.74
N ASP A 68 -19.06 -36.99 8.32
CA ASP A 68 -18.83 -35.74 9.05
C ASP A 68 -17.90 -35.94 10.27
N ASN A 69 -17.95 -37.12 10.88
CA ASN A 69 -17.14 -37.49 12.05
C ASN A 69 -15.70 -37.94 11.68
N LYS A 70 -15.30 -37.91 10.40
CA LYS A 70 -14.00 -38.43 9.92
C LYS A 70 -12.80 -37.66 10.48
N ALA A 71 -12.90 -36.34 10.58
CA ALA A 71 -11.86 -35.50 11.18
C ALA A 71 -11.68 -35.83 12.67
N ASP A 72 -12.80 -35.91 13.40
CA ASP A 72 -12.82 -36.21 14.83
C ASP A 72 -12.30 -37.62 15.14
N ARG A 73 -12.63 -38.62 14.31
CA ARG A 73 -12.07 -39.98 14.43
C ARG A 73 -10.55 -39.97 14.28
N LYS A 74 -10.01 -39.20 13.33
CA LYS A 74 -8.56 -39.12 13.09
C LYS A 74 -7.86 -38.44 14.28
N GLN A 75 -8.46 -37.39 14.83
CA GLN A 75 -7.94 -36.67 15.99
C GLN A 75 -7.99 -37.53 17.26
N LEU A 76 -9.10 -38.22 17.51
CA LEU A 76 -9.25 -39.16 18.63
C LEU A 76 -8.24 -40.30 18.55
N LYS A 77 -8.06 -40.90 17.36
CA LYS A 77 -7.06 -41.94 17.13
C LYS A 77 -5.65 -41.44 17.43
N LYS A 78 -5.33 -40.19 17.08
CA LYS A 78 -4.03 -39.58 17.39
C LYS A 78 -3.85 -39.40 18.90
N ARG A 79 -4.81 -38.77 19.59
CA ARG A 79 -4.77 -38.57 21.05
C ARG A 79 -4.59 -39.89 21.82
N LEU A 80 -5.35 -40.92 21.45
CA LEU A 80 -5.22 -42.24 22.08
C LEU A 80 -3.86 -42.89 21.86
N ARG A 81 -3.23 -42.69 20.69
CA ARG A 81 -1.86 -43.18 20.46
C ARG A 81 -0.84 -42.41 21.27
N ASP A 82 -0.95 -41.08 21.31
CA ASP A 82 -0.02 -40.23 22.05
C ASP A 82 -0.09 -40.55 23.56
N PHE A 83 -1.30 -40.75 24.08
CA PHE A 83 -1.53 -41.17 25.47
C PHE A 83 -0.99 -42.57 25.75
N ALA A 84 -1.19 -43.53 24.84
CA ALA A 84 -0.64 -44.88 24.97
C ALA A 84 0.90 -44.90 24.91
N GLN A 85 1.52 -44.02 24.11
CA GLN A 85 2.98 -43.88 24.06
C GLN A 85 3.53 -43.32 25.37
N LEU A 86 2.88 -42.30 25.94
CA LEU A 86 3.24 -41.72 27.25
C LEU A 86 3.17 -42.76 28.38
N LEU A 87 2.06 -43.52 28.43
CA LEU A 87 1.87 -44.59 29.41
C LEU A 87 2.87 -45.75 29.26
N ALA A 88 3.41 -45.98 28.05
CA ALA A 88 4.38 -47.03 27.80
C ALA A 88 5.83 -46.59 28.05
N ALA A 89 6.10 -45.28 28.02
CA ALA A 89 7.45 -44.73 28.16
C ALA A 89 7.86 -44.46 29.61
N HIS A 90 6.89 -44.23 30.50
CA HIS A 90 7.14 -43.81 31.88
C HIS A 90 6.24 -44.55 32.88
N ASP A 91 6.78 -44.84 34.06
CA ASP A 91 6.05 -45.54 35.13
C ASP A 91 5.43 -44.60 36.17
N ASN A 92 5.81 -43.32 36.17
CA ASN A 92 5.34 -42.33 37.13
C ASN A 92 4.76 -41.09 36.43
N VAL A 93 3.83 -40.44 37.13
CA VAL A 93 3.07 -39.29 36.60
C VAL A 93 3.97 -38.06 36.39
N ALA A 94 5.00 -37.87 37.22
CA ALA A 94 5.88 -36.71 37.14
C ALA A 94 6.67 -36.69 35.82
N ASP A 95 7.24 -37.84 35.43
CA ASP A 95 8.00 -37.99 34.20
C ASP A 95 7.09 -37.88 32.96
N MET A 96 5.86 -38.42 33.03
CA MET A 96 4.86 -38.24 31.96
C MET A 96 4.52 -36.76 31.75
N VAL A 97 4.33 -36.00 32.83
CA VAL A 97 4.07 -34.56 32.74
C VAL A 97 5.27 -33.82 32.18
N ALA A 98 6.50 -34.18 32.61
CA ALA A 98 7.73 -33.59 32.11
C ALA A 98 7.92 -33.83 30.60
N GLU A 99 7.76 -35.07 30.12
CA GLU A 99 7.90 -35.40 28.70
C GLU A 99 6.80 -34.73 27.85
N ALA A 100 5.56 -34.69 28.34
CA ALA A 100 4.47 -33.99 27.67
C ALA A 100 4.74 -32.49 27.56
N GLN A 101 5.26 -31.87 28.62
CA GLN A 101 5.64 -30.46 28.64
C GLN A 101 6.81 -30.18 27.69
N GLU A 102 7.80 -31.07 27.64
CA GLU A 102 8.94 -30.98 26.73
C GLU A 102 8.48 -31.08 25.27
N LYS A 103 7.64 -32.07 24.94
CA LYS A 103 7.05 -32.24 23.60
C LYS A 103 6.20 -31.02 23.21
N ALA A 104 5.40 -30.49 24.13
CA ALA A 104 4.61 -29.28 23.89
C ALA A 104 5.51 -28.07 23.62
N THR A 105 6.58 -27.91 24.39
CA THR A 105 7.56 -26.83 24.23
C THR A 105 8.29 -26.94 22.90
N SER A 106 8.76 -28.15 22.54
CA SER A 106 9.42 -28.43 21.27
C SER A 106 8.50 -28.21 20.06
N ALA A 107 7.25 -28.65 20.15
CA ALA A 107 6.24 -28.41 19.12
C ALA A 107 5.93 -26.91 18.97
N SER A 108 5.83 -26.16 20.08
CA SER A 108 5.63 -24.71 20.07
C SER A 108 6.81 -23.98 19.41
N GLN A 109 8.04 -24.33 19.76
CA GLN A 109 9.24 -23.77 19.14
C GLN A 109 9.31 -24.07 17.64
N THR A 110 8.98 -25.30 17.24
CA THR A 110 8.93 -25.70 15.83
C THR A 110 7.87 -24.93 15.06
N LEU A 111 6.67 -24.77 15.65
CA LEU A 111 5.59 -23.98 15.05
C LEU A 111 6.02 -22.52 14.86
N LYS A 112 6.58 -21.89 15.90
CA LYS A 112 7.07 -20.50 15.83
C LYS A 112 8.11 -20.33 14.72
N LYS A 113 9.08 -21.24 14.62
CA LYS A 113 10.09 -21.23 13.55
C LYS A 113 9.47 -21.36 12.16
N ASN A 114 8.50 -22.27 11.99
CA ASN A 114 7.83 -22.47 10.72
C ASN A 114 6.97 -21.26 10.31
N VAL A 115 6.25 -20.66 11.27
CA VAL A 115 5.46 -19.45 11.02
C VAL A 115 6.37 -18.27 10.68
N ALA A 116 7.46 -18.07 11.42
CA ALA A 116 8.45 -17.03 11.10
C ALA A 116 9.02 -17.22 9.69
N SER A 117 9.39 -18.46 9.33
CA SER A 117 9.84 -18.80 7.98
C SER A 117 8.77 -18.49 6.93
N ALA A 118 7.51 -18.83 7.17
CA ALA A 118 6.42 -18.54 6.23
C ALA A 118 6.27 -17.02 6.02
N LEU A 119 6.28 -16.25 7.12
CA LEU A 119 6.18 -14.79 7.05
C LEU A 119 7.30 -14.16 6.23
N THR A 120 8.56 -14.58 6.43
CA THR A 120 9.70 -14.09 5.65
C THR A 120 9.56 -14.41 4.16
N HIS A 121 9.07 -15.60 3.80
CA HIS A 121 8.87 -15.96 2.39
C HIS A 121 7.68 -15.24 1.74
N THR A 122 6.70 -14.81 2.54
CA THR A 122 5.52 -14.07 2.04
C THR A 122 5.63 -12.56 2.19
N GLU A 123 6.76 -12.05 2.68
CA GLU A 123 6.91 -10.65 3.09
C GLU A 123 6.69 -9.66 1.94
N GLU A 124 7.28 -9.92 0.77
CA GLU A 124 7.15 -9.07 -0.42
C GLU A 124 5.69 -9.00 -0.92
N LEU A 125 5.02 -10.16 -0.95
CA LEU A 125 3.62 -10.27 -1.33
C LEU A 125 2.73 -9.54 -0.31
N GLU A 126 3.01 -9.73 0.98
CA GLU A 126 2.31 -9.06 2.07
C GLU A 126 2.46 -7.54 1.95
N ALA A 127 3.67 -7.03 1.74
CA ALA A 127 3.94 -5.61 1.58
C ALA A 127 3.18 -5.02 0.38
N SER A 128 3.15 -5.72 -0.75
CA SER A 128 2.49 -5.28 -1.98
C SER A 128 0.97 -5.20 -1.82
N TYR A 129 0.34 -6.27 -1.31
CA TYR A 129 -1.11 -6.30 -1.10
C TYR A 129 -1.56 -5.38 0.04
N ARG A 130 -0.76 -5.19 1.09
CA ARG A 130 -1.04 -4.19 2.12
C ARG A 130 -0.96 -2.78 1.57
N SER A 131 0.04 -2.47 0.74
CA SER A 131 0.15 -1.16 0.08
C SER A 131 -1.08 -0.88 -0.79
N LEU A 132 -1.55 -1.89 -1.54
CA LEU A 132 -2.77 -1.78 -2.34
C LEU A 132 -4.03 -1.62 -1.47
N SER A 133 -4.13 -2.35 -0.36
CA SER A 133 -5.22 -2.19 0.60
C SER A 133 -5.24 -0.77 1.18
N LEU A 134 -4.07 -0.21 1.53
CA LEU A 134 -3.96 1.17 2.01
C LEU A 134 -4.43 2.18 0.97
N PHE A 135 -4.15 1.97 -0.32
CA PHE A 135 -4.71 2.82 -1.37
C PHE A 135 -6.24 2.85 -1.29
N PHE A 136 -6.89 1.68 -1.28
CA PHE A 136 -8.35 1.60 -1.25
C PHE A 136 -8.95 2.22 0.03
N GLU A 137 -8.38 1.91 1.20
CA GLU A 137 -8.84 2.47 2.47
C GLU A 137 -8.78 4.01 2.51
N ASN A 138 -7.72 4.57 1.92
CA ASN A 138 -7.50 6.02 1.89
C ASN A 138 -8.25 6.74 0.75
N THR A 139 -8.84 6.02 -0.21
CA THR A 139 -9.72 6.64 -1.23
C THR A 139 -11.06 7.10 -0.64
N GLU A 140 -11.49 6.50 0.47
CA GLU A 140 -12.80 6.74 1.10
C GLU A 140 -14.01 6.55 0.17
N ALA A 141 -13.85 5.81 -0.92
CA ALA A 141 -14.92 5.59 -1.89
C ALA A 141 -15.35 4.12 -1.92
N GLU A 142 -16.67 3.91 -2.09
CA GLU A 142 -17.25 2.58 -2.28
C GLU A 142 -16.76 1.93 -3.58
N LYS A 143 -16.46 2.74 -4.61
CA LYS A 143 -15.99 2.26 -5.90
C LYS A 143 -14.97 3.22 -6.51
N VAL A 144 -13.75 2.73 -6.70
CA VAL A 144 -12.72 3.40 -7.48
C VAL A 144 -13.04 3.24 -8.97
N LYS A 145 -13.06 4.37 -9.69
CA LYS A 145 -13.26 4.43 -11.15
C LYS A 145 -11.91 4.65 -11.84
N ASN A 146 -11.78 4.16 -13.06
CA ASN A 146 -10.61 4.32 -13.91
C ASN A 146 -9.29 3.87 -13.23
N LEU A 147 -9.24 2.60 -12.85
CA LEU A 147 -8.09 1.97 -12.22
C LEU A 147 -7.57 0.85 -13.10
N VAL A 148 -6.28 0.91 -13.42
CA VAL A 148 -5.54 -0.18 -14.08
C VAL A 148 -4.38 -0.55 -13.18
N LEU A 149 -4.22 -1.86 -12.94
CA LEU A 149 -3.15 -2.42 -12.14
C LEU A 149 -2.20 -3.18 -13.05
N PHE A 150 -0.92 -2.86 -12.95
CA PHE A 150 0.14 -3.61 -13.60
C PHE A 150 0.93 -4.37 -12.54
N ASP A 151 1.13 -5.66 -12.75
CA ASP A 151 2.01 -6.47 -11.92
C ASP A 151 3.47 -6.27 -12.36
N ALA A 152 4.25 -5.62 -11.51
CA ALA A 152 5.65 -5.31 -11.79
C ALA A 152 6.45 -5.22 -10.50
N GLY A 153 7.53 -5.99 -10.42
CA GLY A 153 8.53 -5.83 -9.36
C GLY A 153 9.32 -4.53 -9.50
N ASN A 154 9.90 -4.05 -8.40
CA ASN A 154 10.69 -2.80 -8.40
C ASN A 154 11.92 -2.87 -9.34
N ASP A 155 12.42 -4.08 -9.61
CA ASP A 155 13.51 -4.24 -10.57
C ASP A 155 13.07 -3.97 -12.01
N MET A 156 11.82 -4.24 -12.37
CA MET A 156 11.29 -3.94 -13.71
C MET A 156 11.06 -2.44 -13.90
N THR A 157 10.65 -1.71 -12.87
CA THR A 157 10.43 -0.26 -12.93
C THR A 157 11.73 0.55 -12.84
N THR A 158 12.82 -0.09 -12.39
CA THR A 158 14.16 0.49 -12.27
C THR A 158 15.15 -0.02 -13.32
N ASP A 159 14.70 -0.87 -14.24
CA ASP A 159 15.54 -1.38 -15.31
C ASP A 159 15.72 -0.31 -16.41
N ALA A 160 16.94 0.21 -16.51
CA ALA A 160 17.29 1.20 -17.52
C ALA A 160 17.30 0.61 -18.94
N ASP A 161 17.66 -0.67 -19.08
CA ASP A 161 17.68 -1.35 -20.38
C ASP A 161 16.26 -1.71 -20.82
N GLY A 162 15.38 -2.01 -19.86
CA GLY A 162 13.95 -2.25 -20.02
C GLY A 162 13.17 -1.09 -20.65
N PHE A 163 13.68 0.14 -20.59
CA PHE A 163 13.04 1.29 -21.26
C PHE A 163 13.06 1.23 -22.78
N SER A 164 13.97 0.44 -23.36
CA SER A 164 14.03 0.23 -24.81
C SER A 164 13.34 -1.05 -25.23
N ASN A 165 12.85 -1.85 -24.28
CA ASN A 165 12.14 -3.10 -24.56
C ASN A 165 10.66 -2.80 -24.90
N PRO A 166 10.19 -3.10 -26.12
CA PRO A 166 8.80 -2.86 -26.52
C PRO A 166 7.77 -3.65 -25.70
N THR A 167 8.18 -4.74 -25.06
CA THR A 167 7.33 -5.54 -24.17
C THR A 167 7.59 -5.26 -22.69
N GLY A 168 8.52 -4.36 -22.36
CA GLY A 168 8.85 -3.98 -21.00
C GLY A 168 7.71 -3.22 -20.31
N ILE A 169 7.72 -3.22 -18.98
CA ILE A 169 6.69 -2.57 -18.16
C ILE A 169 6.52 -1.08 -18.49
N TYR A 170 7.63 -0.40 -18.77
CA TYR A 170 7.62 1.01 -19.13
C TYR A 170 6.81 1.26 -20.41
N GLU A 171 7.05 0.49 -21.47
CA GLU A 171 6.35 0.71 -22.74
C GLU A 171 4.86 0.35 -22.62
N GLN A 172 4.51 -0.68 -21.85
CA GLN A 172 3.11 -1.03 -21.56
C GLN A 172 2.38 0.12 -20.85
N ILE A 173 2.95 0.67 -19.79
CA ILE A 173 2.37 1.82 -19.05
C ILE A 173 2.36 3.06 -19.95
N ALA A 174 3.43 3.32 -20.68
CA ALA A 174 3.52 4.48 -21.55
C ALA A 174 2.50 4.43 -22.69
N LYS A 175 2.23 3.23 -23.23
CA LYS A 175 1.18 3.01 -24.22
C LYS A 175 -0.19 3.25 -23.61
N GLU A 176 -0.49 2.68 -22.43
CA GLU A 176 -1.76 2.88 -21.74
C GLU A 176 -2.04 4.39 -21.47
N LEU A 177 -1.04 5.13 -20.98
CA LEU A 177 -1.19 6.56 -20.73
C LEU A 177 -1.38 7.35 -22.03
N ARG A 178 -0.58 7.08 -23.07
CA ARG A 178 -0.69 7.77 -24.37
C ARG A 178 -2.01 7.46 -25.07
N ASP A 179 -2.42 6.20 -25.10
CA ASP A 179 -3.66 5.76 -25.74
C ASP A 179 -4.89 6.41 -25.08
N ASN A 180 -4.83 6.79 -23.81
CA ASN A 180 -5.92 7.48 -23.12
C ASN A 180 -5.81 9.01 -23.14
N TYR A 181 -4.61 9.57 -23.33
CA TYR A 181 -4.40 11.01 -23.44
C TYR A 181 -4.54 11.53 -24.88
N ASP A 182 -4.21 10.72 -25.89
CA ASP A 182 -4.32 11.08 -27.32
C ASP A 182 -5.70 10.74 -27.91
N LYS A 183 -6.73 10.71 -27.05
CA LYS A 183 -8.13 10.57 -27.46
C LYS A 183 -8.78 11.94 -27.57
N MET A 184 -9.75 12.06 -28.49
CA MET A 184 -10.59 13.25 -28.58
C MET A 184 -11.45 13.44 -27.32
N ASP A 185 -11.88 12.33 -26.71
CA ASP A 185 -12.61 12.27 -25.45
C ASP A 185 -11.63 11.90 -24.32
N LEU A 186 -11.47 12.79 -23.35
CA LEU A 186 -10.55 12.61 -22.22
C LEU A 186 -11.24 12.13 -20.94
N SER A 187 -12.50 11.67 -21.02
CA SER A 187 -13.26 11.18 -19.86
C SER A 187 -12.63 9.97 -19.16
N GLU A 188 -11.87 9.14 -19.89
CA GLU A 188 -11.13 7.98 -19.36
C GLU A 188 -9.64 8.29 -19.10
N ASN A 189 -9.22 9.56 -19.15
CA ASN A 189 -7.83 9.89 -18.92
C ASN A 189 -7.44 9.75 -17.43
N TYR A 190 -6.21 9.32 -17.18
CA TYR A 190 -5.66 9.15 -15.85
C TYR A 190 -5.24 10.50 -15.23
N SER A 191 -5.17 10.54 -13.90
CA SER A 191 -4.64 11.71 -13.17
C SER A 191 -3.41 11.38 -12.33
N LEU A 192 -3.21 10.11 -11.98
CA LEU A 192 -2.14 9.62 -11.13
C LEU A 192 -1.43 8.45 -11.83
N LEU A 193 -0.12 8.39 -11.69
CA LEU A 193 0.73 7.23 -11.97
C LEU A 193 1.44 6.87 -10.66
N VAL A 194 1.24 5.66 -10.15
CA VAL A 194 1.77 5.27 -8.84
C VAL A 194 2.75 4.13 -9.01
N LEU A 195 4.01 4.37 -8.65
CA LEU A 195 5.10 3.41 -8.69
C LEU A 195 5.64 3.23 -7.26
N PRO A 196 5.04 2.32 -6.45
CA PRO A 196 5.50 2.08 -5.09
C PRO A 196 6.94 1.59 -5.07
N GLY A 197 7.71 2.07 -4.11
CA GLY A 197 9.13 1.78 -3.95
C GLY A 197 10.03 2.86 -4.55
N TRP A 198 11.33 2.67 -4.32
CA TRP A 198 12.37 3.62 -4.70
C TRP A 198 12.92 3.33 -6.10
N LEU A 199 12.84 4.34 -6.98
CA LEU A 199 13.26 4.27 -8.39
C LEU A 199 14.78 4.32 -8.64
N LYS A 200 15.60 4.23 -7.60
CA LYS A 200 17.05 4.17 -7.70
C LYS A 200 17.70 5.45 -8.23
N LYS A 201 17.91 5.56 -9.55
CA LYS A 201 18.77 6.60 -10.17
C LYS A 201 17.94 7.78 -10.68
N ASN A 202 18.54 8.97 -10.71
CA ASN A 202 17.89 10.17 -11.25
C ASN A 202 17.42 10.00 -12.70
N VAL A 203 18.20 9.32 -13.56
CA VAL A 203 17.84 9.06 -14.96
C VAL A 203 16.53 8.27 -15.09
N ILE A 204 16.29 7.31 -14.19
CA ILE A 204 15.06 6.50 -14.15
C ILE A 204 13.89 7.40 -13.72
N VAL A 205 14.08 8.17 -12.64
CA VAL A 205 13.08 9.13 -12.17
C VAL A 205 12.72 10.13 -13.27
N ASP A 206 13.71 10.67 -13.98
CA ASP A 206 13.50 11.61 -15.10
C ASP A 206 12.71 10.99 -16.24
N LYS A 207 12.97 9.71 -16.56
CA LYS A 207 12.24 9.02 -17.62
C LYS A 207 10.75 8.86 -17.28
N TRP A 208 10.45 8.42 -16.06
CA TRP A 208 9.07 8.31 -15.58
C TRP A 208 8.41 9.68 -15.42
N ALA A 209 9.13 10.67 -14.93
CA ALA A 209 8.65 12.03 -14.78
C ALA A 209 8.33 12.69 -16.13
N ALA A 210 9.16 12.48 -17.17
CA ALA A 210 8.90 12.94 -18.51
C ALA A 210 7.62 12.32 -19.08
N LEU A 211 7.43 11.00 -18.89
CA LEU A 211 6.19 10.32 -19.27
C LEU A 211 4.97 10.92 -18.53
N ALA A 212 5.10 11.14 -17.23
CA ALA A 212 4.05 11.70 -16.40
C ALA A 212 3.67 13.13 -16.86
N HIS A 213 4.67 13.96 -17.10
CA HIS A 213 4.51 15.34 -17.56
C HIS A 213 3.85 15.45 -18.94
N GLN A 214 4.25 14.58 -19.88
CA GLN A 214 3.70 14.53 -21.23
C GLN A 214 2.21 14.18 -21.22
N ASN A 215 1.80 13.24 -20.35
CA ASN A 215 0.41 12.79 -20.24
C ASN A 215 -0.39 13.54 -19.15
N LYS A 216 0.21 14.58 -18.56
CA LYS A 216 -0.42 15.45 -17.55
C LYS A 216 -0.92 14.66 -16.33
N VAL A 217 -0.16 13.66 -15.90
CA VAL A 217 -0.43 12.83 -14.71
C VAL A 217 0.58 13.12 -13.61
N MET A 218 0.18 12.90 -12.36
CA MET A 218 1.08 13.03 -11.21
C MET A 218 1.74 11.69 -10.90
N LEU A 219 3.07 11.63 -10.96
CA LEU A 219 3.86 10.47 -10.53
C LEU A 219 4.02 10.48 -9.00
N LEU A 220 3.70 9.35 -8.37
CA LEU A 220 3.99 9.06 -6.97
C LEU A 220 4.98 7.91 -6.87
N THR A 221 6.07 8.10 -6.15
CA THR A 221 7.10 7.08 -5.91
C THR A 221 7.84 7.37 -4.61
N ASP A 222 8.36 6.36 -3.92
CA ASP A 222 8.97 6.56 -2.62
C ASP A 222 10.45 6.94 -2.71
N TYR A 223 10.93 7.66 -1.70
CA TYR A 223 12.35 7.70 -1.43
C TYR A 223 12.80 6.45 -0.65
N ARG A 224 14.13 6.22 -0.62
CA ARG A 224 14.78 5.09 0.06
C ARG A 224 14.23 4.87 1.47
N HIS A 225 14.02 3.61 1.83
CA HIS A 225 13.78 3.23 3.22
C HIS A 225 15.11 3.29 3.98
N LEU A 226 15.25 4.23 4.92
CA LEU A 226 16.43 4.45 5.75
C LEU A 226 16.03 4.57 7.22
N ASP A 227 17.01 4.54 8.13
CA ASP A 227 16.77 4.38 9.57
C ASP A 227 16.55 5.70 10.32
N ASP A 228 17.04 6.82 9.79
CA ASP A 228 17.03 8.12 10.46
C ASP A 228 16.92 9.30 9.47
N PRO A 229 16.45 10.48 9.91
CA PRO A 229 16.24 11.63 9.04
C PRO A 229 17.53 12.20 8.45
N ASP A 230 18.63 12.20 9.19
CA ASP A 230 19.91 12.76 8.73
C ASP A 230 20.48 11.92 7.57
N SER A 231 20.35 10.59 7.66
CA SER A 231 20.71 9.66 6.59
C SER A 231 19.86 9.85 5.34
N VAL A 232 18.55 10.10 5.50
CA VAL A 232 17.65 10.44 4.39
C VAL A 232 18.11 11.73 3.73
N GLU A 233 18.37 12.75 4.53
CA GLU A 233 18.80 14.06 4.07
C GLU A 233 20.11 13.98 3.27
N ALA A 234 21.16 13.40 3.87
CA ALA A 234 22.48 13.29 3.26
C ALA A 234 22.48 12.44 1.99
N THR A 235 21.71 11.35 1.98
CA THR A 235 21.62 10.48 0.79
C THR A 235 20.84 11.16 -0.33
N PHE A 236 19.78 11.91 0.00
CA PHE A 236 18.95 12.60 -1.00
C PHE A 236 19.73 13.71 -1.70
N GLU A 237 20.52 14.49 -0.95
CA GLU A 237 21.41 15.51 -1.53
C GLU A 237 22.41 14.91 -2.52
N ARG A 238 22.95 13.72 -2.20
CA ARG A 238 23.88 13.02 -3.08
C ARG A 238 23.19 12.49 -4.34
N ASP A 239 21.96 12.00 -4.21
CA ASP A 239 21.21 11.41 -5.34
C ASP A 239 20.74 12.46 -6.36
N LYS A 240 20.68 13.75 -5.97
CA LYS A 240 20.34 14.91 -6.83
C LYS A 240 19.07 14.68 -7.67
N LEU A 241 18.00 14.22 -7.00
CA LEU A 241 16.73 13.90 -7.64
C LEU A 241 15.87 15.14 -7.96
N SER A 242 16.06 16.23 -7.22
CA SER A 242 15.36 17.50 -7.44
C SER A 242 16.05 18.35 -8.50
N GLY A 243 15.27 19.08 -9.29
CA GLY A 243 15.80 19.88 -10.40
C GLY A 243 14.81 20.91 -10.94
N ALA A 244 15.31 21.83 -11.77
CA ALA A 244 14.53 22.92 -12.36
C ALA A 244 13.83 22.52 -13.67
N ASP A 245 13.92 21.25 -14.08
CA ASP A 245 13.25 20.75 -15.27
C ASP A 245 11.75 20.60 -15.04
N ALA A 246 10.94 21.06 -15.99
CA ALA A 246 9.48 21.13 -15.84
C ALA A 246 8.83 19.78 -15.50
N HIS A 247 9.38 18.66 -15.97
CA HIS A 247 8.83 17.33 -15.69
C HIS A 247 8.96 16.92 -14.22
N LYS A 248 9.89 17.50 -13.46
CA LYS A 248 10.01 17.27 -12.01
C LYS A 248 8.82 17.81 -11.23
N ALA A 249 8.07 18.75 -11.80
CA ALA A 249 6.85 19.28 -11.20
C ALA A 249 5.74 18.23 -11.11
N ASN A 250 5.81 17.17 -11.91
CA ASN A 250 4.86 16.07 -11.90
C ASN A 250 5.29 14.92 -10.99
N VAL A 251 6.28 15.10 -10.10
CA VAL A 251 6.77 14.03 -9.21
C VAL A 251 6.56 14.38 -7.75
N MET A 252 5.89 13.48 -7.03
CA MET A 252 5.76 13.47 -5.57
C MET A 252 6.61 12.33 -5.01
N MET A 253 7.43 12.66 -4.01
CA MET A 253 8.34 11.70 -3.41
C MET A 253 8.19 11.65 -1.89
N PRO A 254 7.26 10.84 -1.37
CA PRO A 254 7.19 10.58 0.05
C PRO A 254 8.43 9.85 0.60
N CYS A 255 8.76 10.17 1.84
CA CYS A 255 9.84 9.52 2.60
C CYS A 255 9.37 9.20 4.01
N ASN A 256 10.20 8.46 4.76
CA ASN A 256 9.85 7.83 6.03
C ASN A 256 8.70 6.82 5.86
N TRP A 257 9.07 5.54 5.70
CA TRP A 257 8.11 4.49 5.38
C TRP A 257 7.15 4.24 6.54
N ILE A 258 5.96 3.77 6.21
CA ILE A 258 4.86 3.59 7.17
C ILE A 258 4.75 2.14 7.62
N VAL A 259 4.31 1.95 8.86
CA VAL A 259 4.10 0.60 9.44
C VAL A 259 2.81 0.02 8.87
N GLY A 260 2.93 -1.01 8.03
CA GLY A 260 1.81 -1.77 7.47
C GLY A 260 1.40 -2.96 8.33
N ARG A 261 2.33 -3.50 9.13
CA ARG A 261 2.07 -4.51 10.16
C ARG A 261 3.07 -4.40 11.31
N GLU A 262 2.57 -4.56 12.53
CA GLU A 262 3.41 -4.61 13.72
C GLU A 262 4.33 -5.84 13.76
N ALA A 263 5.36 -5.75 14.60
CA ALA A 263 6.38 -6.78 14.71
C ALA A 263 5.84 -7.95 15.54
N TYR A 264 6.06 -9.18 15.08
CA TYR A 264 5.70 -10.36 15.87
C TYR A 264 6.85 -10.74 16.80
N THR A 265 6.95 -10.03 17.92
CA THR A 265 7.97 -10.28 18.95
C THR A 265 7.93 -11.72 19.47
N GLU A 266 6.74 -12.32 19.55
CA GLU A 266 6.56 -13.71 19.97
C GLU A 266 7.16 -14.76 19.01
N LEU A 267 7.40 -14.36 17.76
CA LEU A 267 8.00 -15.15 16.69
C LEU A 267 9.47 -14.79 16.43
N GLY A 268 10.04 -13.86 17.19
CA GLY A 268 11.40 -13.36 17.00
C GLY A 268 11.56 -12.39 15.82
N GLN A 269 10.47 -11.83 15.30
CA GLN A 269 10.53 -10.69 14.38
C GLN A 269 10.57 -9.41 15.20
N GLU A 270 11.72 -8.75 15.25
CA GLU A 270 11.91 -7.49 15.97
C GLU A 270 11.45 -6.28 15.14
N GLU A 271 11.52 -6.38 13.81
CA GLU A 271 11.16 -5.29 12.91
C GLU A 271 9.70 -5.36 12.46
N HIS A 272 9.10 -4.18 12.33
CA HIS A 272 7.80 -3.99 11.71
C HIS A 272 7.89 -4.25 10.21
N LEU A 273 6.76 -4.62 9.59
CA LEU A 273 6.67 -4.61 8.14
C LEU A 273 6.38 -3.17 7.69
N TYR A 274 7.36 -2.57 7.03
CA TYR A 274 7.22 -1.25 6.44
C TYR A 274 6.71 -1.36 5.01
N VAL A 275 5.80 -0.45 4.65
CA VAL A 275 5.18 -0.41 3.32
C VAL A 275 5.31 0.97 2.71
N SER A 276 5.16 1.02 1.38
CA SER A 276 5.26 2.24 0.57
C SER A 276 4.25 3.30 1.01
N PRO A 277 4.69 4.50 1.45
CA PRO A 277 3.77 5.61 1.68
C PRO A 277 3.14 6.17 0.40
N ALA A 278 3.77 6.03 -0.77
CA ALA A 278 3.24 6.51 -2.05
C ALA A 278 1.85 5.96 -2.38
N MET A 279 1.59 4.67 -2.10
CA MET A 279 0.28 4.07 -2.34
C MET A 279 -0.81 4.63 -1.42
N ALA A 280 -0.49 4.81 -0.14
CA ALA A 280 -1.42 5.36 0.83
C ALA A 280 -1.74 6.84 0.50
N LEU A 281 -0.72 7.61 0.13
CA LEU A 281 -0.87 9.00 -0.32
C LEU A 281 -1.67 9.10 -1.63
N ALA A 282 -1.44 8.20 -2.59
CA ALA A 282 -2.21 8.15 -3.83
C ALA A 282 -3.71 7.96 -3.57
N GLY A 283 -4.07 7.12 -2.60
CA GLY A 283 -5.47 6.93 -2.18
C GLY A 283 -6.09 8.23 -1.68
N MET A 284 -5.38 8.95 -0.80
CA MET A 284 -5.85 10.26 -0.30
C MET A 284 -6.01 11.30 -1.41
N LEU A 285 -5.08 11.33 -2.38
CA LEU A 285 -5.15 12.27 -3.49
C LEU A 285 -6.30 11.95 -4.46
N TRP A 286 -6.66 10.67 -4.58
CA TRP A 286 -7.76 10.22 -5.42
C TRP A 286 -9.12 10.59 -4.80
N GLY A 287 -9.29 10.35 -3.49
CA GLY A 287 -10.53 10.67 -2.77
C GLY A 287 -10.69 12.14 -2.38
N GLY A 288 -9.57 12.86 -2.25
CA GLY A 288 -9.51 14.24 -1.78
C GLY A 288 -9.84 15.30 -2.83
N HIS A 289 -10.11 16.51 -2.36
CA HIS A 289 -10.34 17.67 -3.23
C HIS A 289 -9.05 18.09 -3.96
N ILE A 290 -9.08 18.19 -5.29
CA ILE A 290 -7.88 18.37 -6.13
C ILE A 290 -7.04 19.61 -5.79
N ALA A 291 -7.67 20.72 -5.39
CA ALA A 291 -6.97 21.95 -5.04
C ALA A 291 -6.35 21.93 -3.64
N GLN A 292 -6.76 20.97 -2.80
CA GLN A 292 -6.27 20.85 -1.44
C GLN A 292 -5.12 19.84 -1.41
N PRO A 293 -3.92 20.21 -0.93
CA PRO A 293 -2.90 19.21 -0.66
C PRO A 293 -3.39 18.23 0.41
N SER A 294 -3.20 16.94 0.14
CA SER A 294 -3.34 15.85 1.12
C SER A 294 -2.15 15.89 2.07
N ALA A 295 -2.10 16.92 2.91
CA ALA A 295 -1.02 17.21 3.83
C ALA A 295 -1.53 17.86 5.12
N GLY A 296 -0.75 17.70 6.19
CA GLY A 296 -1.04 18.28 7.50
C GLY A 296 -2.25 17.64 8.19
N VAL A 297 -2.53 18.11 9.41
CA VAL A 297 -3.49 17.45 10.32
C VAL A 297 -4.91 17.42 9.76
N GLN A 298 -5.35 18.42 9.00
CA GLN A 298 -6.73 18.49 8.54
C GLN A 298 -7.02 17.56 7.35
N HIS A 299 -6.08 17.47 6.40
CA HIS A 299 -6.32 16.82 5.10
C HIS A 299 -5.37 15.65 4.82
N GLY A 300 -4.43 15.36 5.71
CA GLY A 300 -3.41 14.31 5.56
C GLY A 300 -3.55 13.14 6.56
N LYS A 301 -4.66 12.97 7.27
CA LYS A 301 -4.79 11.84 8.21
C LYS A 301 -4.90 10.51 7.45
N LEU A 302 -3.80 9.76 7.35
CA LEU A 302 -3.80 8.43 6.76
C LEU A 302 -4.60 7.44 7.63
N LYS A 303 -5.39 6.60 6.95
CA LYS A 303 -6.09 5.47 7.55
C LYS A 303 -5.23 4.23 7.53
N MET A 304 -5.43 3.38 8.53
CA MET A 304 -4.84 2.04 8.63
C MET A 304 -3.30 2.01 8.62
N ALA A 305 -2.65 3.14 8.93
CA ALA A 305 -1.22 3.23 9.14
C ALA A 305 -0.94 3.40 10.65
N SER A 306 -0.25 2.43 11.24
CA SER A 306 -0.04 2.37 12.71
C SER A 306 1.12 3.22 13.19
N GLY A 307 2.04 3.60 12.30
CA GLY A 307 3.27 4.32 12.66
C GLY A 307 4.14 4.64 11.46
N VAL A 308 5.32 5.17 11.74
CA VAL A 308 6.39 5.48 10.78
C VAL A 308 7.71 4.87 11.27
N ARG A 309 8.70 4.72 10.38
CA ARG A 309 10.02 4.15 10.74
C ARG A 309 10.72 4.94 11.83
N PHE A 310 10.75 6.27 11.72
CA PHE A 310 11.40 7.13 12.71
C PHE A 310 10.59 8.40 12.98
N SER A 311 10.70 8.93 14.20
CA SER A 311 10.13 10.23 14.58
C SER A 311 11.04 11.36 14.10
N MET A 312 10.47 12.49 13.69
CA MET A 312 11.21 13.67 13.25
C MET A 312 10.84 14.90 14.09
N ARG A 313 11.82 15.78 14.29
CA ARG A 313 11.64 17.12 14.83
C ARG A 313 11.12 18.06 13.75
N LYS A 314 10.51 19.17 14.17
CA LYS A 314 10.01 20.21 13.24
C LYS A 314 11.08 20.73 12.28
N GLY A 315 12.33 20.88 12.76
CA GLY A 315 13.45 21.31 11.93
C GLY A 315 13.82 20.30 10.84
N GLU A 316 13.86 19.02 11.19
CA GLU A 316 14.15 17.91 10.26
C GLU A 316 13.05 17.79 9.19
N ILE A 317 11.78 17.93 9.60
CA ILE A 317 10.65 17.96 8.66
C ILE A 317 10.80 19.10 7.65
N ALA A 318 11.14 20.31 8.13
CA ALA A 318 11.34 21.47 7.26
C ALA A 318 12.51 21.28 6.29
N GLN A 319 13.63 20.69 6.74
CA GLN A 319 14.79 20.39 5.90
C GLN A 319 14.44 19.41 4.76
N LEU A 320 13.70 18.33 5.08
CA LEU A 320 13.25 17.37 4.07
C LEU A 320 12.21 17.99 3.12
N GLU A 321 11.28 18.79 3.64
CA GLU A 321 10.32 19.55 2.81
C GLU A 321 11.06 20.47 1.84
N ASP A 322 12.09 21.19 2.32
CA ASP A 322 12.82 22.15 1.51
C ASP A 322 13.46 21.51 0.28
N LYS A 323 13.88 20.26 0.42
CA LYS A 323 14.48 19.42 -0.63
C LYS A 323 13.47 18.84 -1.63
N GLY A 324 12.17 18.97 -1.36
CA GLY A 324 11.10 18.47 -2.23
C GLY A 324 10.54 17.10 -1.82
N LEU A 325 10.93 16.59 -0.65
CA LEU A 325 10.38 15.34 -0.11
C LEU A 325 9.05 15.59 0.61
N ILE A 326 8.28 14.50 0.76
CA ILE A 326 7.04 14.47 1.54
C ILE A 326 7.24 13.56 2.76
N PRO A 327 7.76 14.08 3.88
CA PRO A 327 7.98 13.28 5.08
C PRO A 327 6.66 12.81 5.68
N MET A 328 6.54 11.50 5.93
CA MET A 328 5.49 10.96 6.79
C MET A 328 5.86 11.17 8.25
N VAL A 329 4.94 11.72 9.05
CA VAL A 329 5.11 11.92 10.48
C VAL A 329 4.01 11.20 11.24
N TYR A 330 4.32 10.67 12.42
CA TYR A 330 3.29 10.13 13.31
C TYR A 330 3.00 11.14 14.42
N GLU A 331 1.87 11.84 14.29
CA GLU A 331 1.47 12.91 15.20
C GLU A 331 -0.02 12.79 15.51
N TYR A 332 -0.43 13.14 16.73
CA TYR A 332 -1.83 13.06 17.17
C TYR A 332 -2.48 11.66 16.98
N GLY A 333 -1.68 10.60 17.12
CA GLY A 333 -2.14 9.20 16.97
C GLY A 333 -2.47 8.79 15.53
N ARG A 334 -1.95 9.51 14.53
CA ARG A 334 -2.14 9.23 13.10
C ARG A 334 -0.86 9.49 12.32
N VAL A 335 -0.67 8.74 11.23
CA VAL A 335 0.36 9.07 10.23
C VAL A 335 -0.15 10.18 9.32
N ILE A 336 0.68 11.18 9.08
CA ILE A 336 0.35 12.38 8.32
C ILE A 336 1.51 12.72 7.35
N PRO A 337 1.26 12.92 6.05
CA PRO A 337 2.21 13.54 5.13
C PRO A 337 2.36 15.03 5.44
N PHE A 338 3.60 15.50 5.56
CA PHE A 338 3.90 16.88 5.94
C PHE A 338 4.67 17.63 4.85
N SER A 339 4.07 17.76 3.66
CA SER A 339 4.59 18.60 2.57
C SER A 339 3.55 18.70 1.45
N ALA A 340 3.60 19.82 0.73
CA ALA A 340 2.88 20.00 -0.54
C ALA A 340 3.83 20.01 -1.76
N LYS A 341 5.12 19.68 -1.55
CA LYS A 341 6.16 19.89 -2.57
C LYS A 341 6.21 18.80 -3.65
N THR A 342 6.76 19.20 -4.79
CA THR A 342 7.22 18.34 -5.88
C THR A 342 8.76 18.29 -5.87
N LEU A 343 9.36 17.49 -6.75
CA LEU A 343 10.81 17.51 -6.96
C LEU A 343 11.30 18.74 -7.77
N PHE A 344 10.40 19.60 -8.23
CA PHE A 344 10.77 20.83 -8.92
C PHE A 344 11.33 21.84 -7.92
N ASN A 345 12.52 22.36 -8.19
CA ASN A 345 13.18 23.37 -7.33
C ASN A 345 13.53 24.68 -8.05
N GLY A 346 12.99 24.91 -9.25
CA GLY A 346 13.14 26.18 -9.96
C GLY A 346 12.27 27.31 -9.37
N ASP A 347 12.41 28.52 -9.90
CA ASP A 347 11.80 29.74 -9.34
C ASP A 347 10.26 29.77 -9.33
N ASN A 348 9.62 28.94 -10.16
CA ASN A 348 8.16 28.90 -10.23
C ASN A 348 7.58 28.11 -9.05
N VAL A 349 7.19 28.84 -8.00
CA VAL A 349 6.54 28.31 -6.78
C VAL A 349 5.29 27.46 -7.07
N GLY A 350 4.57 27.76 -8.16
CA GLY A 350 3.42 26.97 -8.58
C GLY A 350 3.80 25.54 -8.98
N LEU A 351 4.93 25.39 -9.69
CA LEU A 351 5.45 24.07 -10.08
C LEU A 351 6.08 23.31 -8.92
N GLN A 352 6.51 24.02 -7.87
CA GLN A 352 6.97 23.41 -6.62
C GLN A 352 5.83 22.80 -5.80
N THR A 353 4.56 23.11 -6.09
CA THR A 353 3.41 22.69 -5.27
C THR A 353 2.51 21.70 -6.03
N TYR A 354 2.40 20.46 -5.57
CA TYR A 354 1.71 19.41 -6.36
C TYR A 354 0.21 19.69 -6.53
N SER A 355 -0.46 20.32 -5.56
CA SER A 355 -1.89 20.64 -5.68
C SER A 355 -2.14 21.64 -6.80
N VAL A 356 -1.23 22.61 -6.96
CA VAL A 356 -1.26 23.58 -8.06
C VAL A 356 -1.05 22.87 -9.39
N VAL A 357 -0.01 22.06 -9.52
CA VAL A 357 0.27 21.30 -10.76
C VAL A 357 -0.93 20.45 -11.18
N ARG A 358 -1.52 19.71 -10.23
CA ARG A 358 -2.72 18.88 -10.48
C ARG A 358 -3.92 19.72 -10.96
N VAL A 359 -4.16 20.88 -10.36
CA VAL A 359 -5.25 21.78 -10.79
C VAL A 359 -5.02 22.26 -12.23
N PHE A 360 -3.80 22.68 -12.57
CA PHE A 360 -3.47 23.14 -13.92
C PHE A 360 -3.59 22.03 -14.95
N ASP A 361 -3.07 20.83 -14.65
CA ASP A 361 -3.16 19.67 -15.53
C ASP A 361 -4.62 19.25 -15.75
N TRP A 362 -5.45 19.28 -14.70
CA TRP A 362 -6.88 18.98 -14.81
C TRP A 362 -7.64 20.02 -15.64
N ILE A 363 -7.44 21.33 -15.40
CA ILE A 363 -8.08 22.38 -16.21
C ILE A 363 -7.64 22.27 -17.67
N GLY A 364 -6.35 22.00 -17.92
CA GLY A 364 -5.81 21.77 -19.25
C GLY A 364 -6.52 20.62 -19.97
N LYS A 365 -6.74 19.50 -19.29
CA LYS A 365 -7.50 18.34 -19.83
C LYS A 365 -8.95 18.70 -20.12
N VAL A 366 -9.62 19.41 -19.22
CA VAL A 366 -11.02 19.85 -19.44
C VAL A 366 -11.12 20.78 -20.64
N PHE A 367 -10.16 21.70 -20.82
CA PHE A 367 -10.14 22.59 -21.98
C PHE A 367 -9.88 21.82 -23.27
N GLN A 368 -8.95 20.86 -23.26
CA GLN A 368 -8.69 20.01 -24.43
C GLN A 368 -9.95 19.23 -24.82
N ASP A 369 -10.59 18.53 -23.88
CA ASP A 369 -11.83 17.77 -24.15
C ASP A 369 -12.93 18.67 -24.73
N PHE A 370 -13.16 19.83 -24.10
CA PHE A 370 -14.17 20.78 -24.55
C PHE A 370 -13.88 21.31 -25.96
N LEU A 371 -12.64 21.72 -26.25
CA LEU A 371 -12.25 22.26 -27.55
C LEU A 371 -12.23 21.18 -28.64
N ASN A 372 -11.85 19.94 -28.30
CA ASN A 372 -11.86 18.80 -29.22
C ASN A 372 -13.28 18.53 -29.75
N ARG A 373 -14.31 18.66 -28.90
CA ARG A 373 -15.72 18.52 -29.30
C ARG A 373 -16.21 19.61 -30.24
N ARG A 374 -15.51 20.75 -30.30
CA ARG A 374 -15.81 21.91 -31.16
C ARG A 374 -14.96 21.95 -32.43
N THR A 375 -14.14 20.94 -32.68
CA THR A 375 -13.34 20.86 -33.90
C THR A 375 -14.23 20.76 -35.14
N PHE A 376 -13.76 21.31 -36.27
CA PHE A 376 -14.48 21.41 -37.55
C PHE A 376 -15.73 22.31 -37.59
N GLU A 377 -16.05 23.01 -36.51
CA GLU A 377 -17.02 24.11 -36.56
C GLU A 377 -16.40 25.32 -37.30
N ASN A 378 -17.24 26.07 -38.03
CA ASN A 378 -16.78 27.28 -38.70
C ASN A 378 -16.39 28.35 -37.67
N ILE A 379 -15.10 28.68 -37.62
CA ILE A 379 -14.56 29.70 -36.70
C ILE A 379 -14.95 31.09 -37.23
N ASP A 380 -16.10 31.58 -36.79
CA ASP A 380 -16.50 32.98 -36.94
C ASP A 380 -16.41 33.74 -35.60
N ASN A 381 -16.63 35.06 -35.63
CA ASN A 381 -16.56 35.87 -34.40
C ASN A 381 -17.63 35.48 -33.38
N LYS A 382 -18.79 34.97 -33.84
CA LYS A 382 -19.88 34.54 -32.97
C LYS A 382 -19.48 33.29 -32.19
N MET A 383 -18.85 32.33 -32.86
CA MET A 383 -18.32 31.11 -32.27
C MET A 383 -17.23 31.41 -31.24
N ILE A 384 -16.31 32.33 -31.55
CA ILE A 384 -15.27 32.76 -30.60
C ILE A 384 -15.89 33.33 -29.32
N GLU A 385 -16.90 34.21 -29.45
CA GLU A 385 -17.62 34.77 -28.30
C GLU A 385 -18.41 33.70 -27.53
N GLU A 386 -18.99 32.70 -28.22
CA GLU A 386 -19.66 31.57 -27.57
C GLU A 386 -18.68 30.71 -26.76
N ILE A 387 -17.56 30.29 -27.37
CA ILE A 387 -16.50 29.55 -26.67
C ILE A 387 -16.03 30.35 -25.46
N LYS A 388 -15.77 31.65 -25.63
CA LYS A 388 -15.32 32.53 -24.55
C LYS A 388 -16.35 32.60 -23.42
N GLY A 389 -17.64 32.71 -23.75
CA GLY A 389 -18.73 32.68 -22.78
C GLY A 389 -18.82 31.36 -22.02
N GLN A 390 -18.66 30.22 -22.71
CA GLN A 390 -18.70 28.88 -22.10
C GLN A 390 -17.49 28.65 -21.19
N VAL A 391 -16.28 28.98 -21.64
CA VAL A 391 -15.06 28.90 -20.83
C VAL A 391 -15.14 29.83 -19.62
N ALA A 392 -15.60 31.07 -19.79
CA ALA A 392 -15.77 32.01 -18.69
C ALA A 392 -16.80 31.50 -17.66
N SER A 393 -17.91 30.93 -18.12
CA SER A 393 -18.93 30.33 -17.25
C SER A 393 -18.36 29.16 -16.45
N PHE A 394 -17.65 28.23 -17.10
CA PHE A 394 -16.98 27.12 -16.43
C PHE A 394 -15.97 27.61 -15.39
N LEU A 395 -15.06 28.52 -15.75
CA LEU A 395 -14.08 29.08 -14.83
C LEU A 395 -14.73 29.80 -13.64
N SER A 396 -15.87 30.45 -13.87
CA SER A 396 -16.65 31.09 -12.81
C SER A 396 -17.30 30.09 -11.84
N GLN A 397 -17.67 28.89 -12.31
CA GLN A 397 -18.23 27.83 -11.45
C GLN A 397 -17.19 27.21 -10.51
N ILE A 398 -15.94 27.14 -10.96
CA ILE A 398 -14.82 26.56 -10.20
C ILE A 398 -13.99 27.62 -9.44
N ARG A 399 -14.38 28.89 -9.52
CA ARG A 399 -13.76 30.03 -8.83
C ARG A 399 -14.41 30.28 -7.46
N GLY A 400 -13.60 30.62 -6.47
CA GLY A 400 -14.02 31.19 -5.19
C GLY A 400 -13.70 30.31 -3.98
N PRO A 401 -14.05 30.75 -2.76
CA PRO A 401 -13.71 30.04 -1.53
C PRO A 401 -14.21 28.60 -1.52
N GLY A 402 -13.33 27.65 -1.20
CA GLY A 402 -13.64 26.22 -1.18
C GLY A 402 -13.86 25.60 -2.57
N LYS A 403 -13.54 26.32 -3.65
CA LYS A 403 -13.55 25.79 -5.02
C LYS A 403 -12.13 25.43 -5.47
N ILE A 404 -11.94 25.24 -6.78
CA ILE A 404 -10.70 24.72 -7.35
C ILE A 404 -9.65 25.82 -7.55
N ILE A 405 -10.08 27.02 -7.93
CA ILE A 405 -9.20 28.18 -8.15
C ILE A 405 -9.65 29.39 -7.32
N GLU A 406 -8.70 30.24 -6.97
CA GLU A 406 -8.96 31.51 -6.28
C GLU A 406 -9.61 32.49 -7.26
N ASP A 407 -9.00 32.66 -8.45
CA ASP A 407 -9.47 33.58 -9.49
C ASP A 407 -8.95 33.22 -10.88
N PHE A 408 -9.48 33.86 -11.93
CA PHE A 408 -8.94 33.87 -13.28
C PHE A 408 -9.04 35.26 -13.91
N SER A 409 -8.12 35.59 -14.81
CA SER A 409 -8.07 36.88 -15.50
C SER A 409 -7.52 36.73 -16.92
N ASN A 410 -7.63 37.79 -17.72
CA ASN A 410 -7.08 37.87 -19.07
C ASN A 410 -7.51 36.69 -19.97
N LEU A 411 -8.79 36.30 -19.91
CA LEU A 411 -9.35 35.31 -20.83
C LEU A 411 -9.42 35.91 -22.24
N ASP A 412 -8.53 35.46 -23.11
CA ASP A 412 -8.43 35.85 -24.50
C ASP A 412 -8.52 34.59 -25.37
N ILE A 413 -9.54 34.55 -26.22
CA ILE A 413 -9.74 33.48 -27.20
C ILE A 413 -9.75 34.16 -28.56
N ARG A 414 -8.78 33.79 -29.41
CA ARG A 414 -8.60 34.42 -30.70
C ARG A 414 -8.08 33.45 -31.73
N ARG A 415 -8.32 33.75 -33.01
CA ARG A 415 -7.73 33.00 -34.12
C ARG A 415 -6.23 33.24 -34.17
N HIS A 416 -5.46 32.20 -34.50
CA HIS A 416 -4.02 32.36 -34.71
C HIS A 416 -3.78 33.27 -35.94
N PRO A 417 -2.89 34.28 -35.85
CA PRO A 417 -2.68 35.25 -36.92
C PRO A 417 -2.24 34.59 -38.24
N ASP A 418 -1.28 33.67 -38.18
CA ASP A 418 -0.72 33.02 -39.38
C ASP A 418 -1.37 31.67 -39.75
N LYS A 419 -2.22 31.13 -38.86
CA LYS A 419 -2.81 29.79 -39.01
C LYS A 419 -4.32 29.89 -38.86
N PRO A 420 -5.05 30.16 -39.95
CA PRO A 420 -6.49 30.39 -39.89
C PRO A 420 -7.30 29.20 -39.33
N THR A 421 -6.75 27.99 -39.29
CA THR A 421 -7.42 26.83 -38.71
C THR A 421 -7.19 26.65 -37.20
N HIS A 422 -6.41 27.52 -36.57
CA HIS A 422 -6.03 27.38 -35.16
C HIS A 422 -6.66 28.47 -34.29
N VAL A 423 -7.08 28.07 -33.09
CA VAL A 423 -7.58 28.98 -32.04
C VAL A 423 -6.57 28.98 -30.89
N ILE A 424 -6.22 30.16 -30.41
CA ILE A 424 -5.39 30.37 -29.24
C ILE A 424 -6.33 30.68 -28.07
N VAL A 425 -6.18 29.92 -26.99
CA VAL A 425 -6.86 30.17 -25.71
C VAL A 425 -5.81 30.57 -24.69
N ASN A 426 -5.86 31.82 -24.25
CA ASN A 426 -5.01 32.36 -23.20
C ASN A 426 -5.88 32.65 -21.98
N VAL A 427 -5.47 32.15 -20.82
CA VAL A 427 -6.08 32.50 -19.54
C VAL A 427 -5.02 32.52 -18.45
N LYS A 428 -5.10 33.50 -17.56
CA LYS A 428 -4.27 33.56 -16.37
C LYS A 428 -5.07 33.04 -15.18
N LEU A 429 -4.70 31.86 -14.67
CA LEU A 429 -5.31 31.24 -13.51
C LEU A 429 -4.55 31.60 -12.23
N ARG A 430 -5.29 31.82 -11.14
CA ARG A 430 -4.76 32.02 -9.79
C ARG A 430 -5.19 30.85 -8.91
N PRO A 431 -4.29 29.89 -8.62
CA PRO A 431 -4.60 28.73 -7.80
C PRO A 431 -4.60 29.09 -6.30
N PHE A 432 -5.14 28.19 -5.48
CA PHE A 432 -4.94 28.26 -4.03
C PHE A 432 -3.54 27.78 -3.66
N PHE A 433 -2.87 28.53 -2.79
CA PHE A 433 -1.63 28.11 -2.15
C PHE A 433 -1.91 27.69 -0.70
N PRO A 434 -1.38 26.56 -0.24
CA PRO A 434 -1.50 26.16 1.16
C PRO A 434 -0.66 27.08 2.05
N ALA A 435 -1.22 27.47 3.19
CA ALA A 435 -0.47 28.18 4.22
C ALA A 435 0.57 27.23 4.85
N LYS A 436 1.83 27.65 4.92
CA LYS A 436 2.95 26.85 5.44
C LYS A 436 3.37 27.23 6.86
N VAL A 437 3.44 28.53 7.14
CA VAL A 437 3.90 29.07 8.42
C VAL A 437 2.89 30.13 8.86
N PHE A 438 2.49 30.06 10.13
CA PHE A 438 1.72 31.11 10.78
C PHE A 438 2.69 31.98 11.58
N GLU A 439 2.81 33.24 11.19
CA GLU A 439 3.55 34.23 11.96
C GLU A 439 2.66 34.73 13.11
N ILE A 440 3.05 34.43 14.35
CA ILE A 440 2.33 34.87 15.55
C ILE A 440 3.07 36.08 16.12
N ASN A 441 2.59 37.27 15.78
CA ASN A 441 3.09 38.52 16.34
C ASN A 441 2.31 38.89 17.61
N LEU A 442 2.91 38.64 18.78
CA LEU A 442 2.38 39.08 20.07
C LEU A 442 2.94 40.46 20.40
N THR A 443 2.15 41.52 20.21
CA THR A 443 2.50 42.86 20.63
C THR A 443 2.00 43.13 22.05
N GLY A 444 2.94 43.33 22.98
CA GLY A 444 2.63 43.78 24.34
C GLY A 444 2.48 45.30 24.39
N THR A 445 1.45 45.80 25.06
CA THR A 445 1.33 47.23 25.37
C THR A 445 2.34 47.63 26.45
N LYS A 446 3.31 48.45 26.06
CA LYS A 446 4.23 49.29 26.87
C LYS A 446 4.57 48.80 28.30
N GLY A 447 5.73 48.14 28.40
CA GLY A 447 6.72 48.35 29.45
C GLY A 447 8.08 48.21 28.78
N GLN A 448 8.90 49.26 28.79
CA GLN A 448 10.15 49.40 28.00
C GLN A 448 10.99 48.11 27.98
N TRP A 449 11.21 47.56 26.78
CA TRP A 449 12.39 46.74 26.53
C TRP A 449 13.06 47.25 25.26
N ASP A 450 14.19 47.90 25.48
CA ASP A 450 15.12 48.32 24.47
C ASP A 450 15.95 47.09 24.11
N SER A 451 15.78 46.56 22.92
CA SER A 451 16.81 45.74 22.28
C SER A 451 16.58 45.76 20.77
N ASP A 452 17.24 46.72 20.14
CA ASP A 452 17.66 46.67 18.75
C ASP A 452 18.01 45.23 18.33
N LEU A 453 17.23 44.67 17.41
CA LEU A 453 17.73 43.67 16.48
C LEU A 453 17.40 44.17 15.08
N LYS A 454 18.44 44.70 14.44
CA LYS A 454 18.47 45.10 13.04
C LYS A 454 18.36 43.86 12.15
N GLN A 455 17.41 43.98 11.20
CA GLN A 455 17.23 43.34 9.89
C GLN A 455 17.89 42.00 9.57
#